data_AF-A0A0B1SEF3-F1
#
_entry.id   AF-A0A0B1SEF3-F1
#
_cell.length_a   1.000
_cell.length_b   1.000
_cell.length_c   1.000
_cell.angle_alpha   90.00
_cell.angle_beta   90.00
_cell.angle_gamma   90.00
#
_symmetry.space_group_name_H-M   'P 1'
#
loop_
_entity.id
_entity.type
_entity.pdbx_description
1 polymer ?
#
loop_
_entity_poly.entity_id
_entity_poly.type
_entity_poly.pdbx_seq_one_letter_code
_entity_poly.pdbx_strand_id
1 'polypeptide(L)'
;MQALLLVLVSIFCITVHAGHPAKPQPPKQTKKPSSPYQEKFVQYGAENGTVMEGFLVYPKSVGQRPNSAPAVIVFHAFTGRTEFDNQKARDLAKLGYVAFAADVYGKGVASNDTNENFGIMGQLLAERDTTLQRRGRAAWAAVNNLPFVNGQKVF
;
A
#
# COMPACT_ATOMS: atom_id res chain seq x y z
N MET A 1 -66.95 11.50 -37.08
CA MET A 1 -67.11 11.67 -38.54
C MET A 1 -65.78 12.16 -39.11
N GLN A 2 -65.29 11.46 -40.15
CA GLN A 2 -64.36 11.88 -41.24
C GLN A 2 -62.98 12.46 -40.84
N ALA A 3 -61.84 11.77 -41.03
CA ALA A 3 -61.15 11.34 -42.26
C ALA A 3 -60.57 12.49 -43.12
N LEU A 4 -59.23 12.49 -43.31
CA LEU A 4 -58.39 12.71 -44.54
C LEU A 4 -56.99 13.25 -44.13
N LEU A 5 -55.92 12.46 -44.15
CA LEU A 5 -54.93 12.21 -45.23
C LEU A 5 -53.89 13.34 -45.42
N LEU A 6 -52.58 13.03 -45.29
CA LEU A 6 -51.52 13.23 -46.31
C LEU A 6 -50.08 13.17 -45.72
N VAL A 7 -49.30 12.21 -46.26
CA VAL A 7 -47.91 12.33 -46.77
C VAL A 7 -46.71 12.23 -45.81
N LEU A 8 -46.10 11.04 -45.83
CA LEU A 8 -44.67 10.72 -46.07
C LEU A 8 -43.64 11.86 -45.96
N VAL A 9 -42.62 11.70 -45.11
CA VAL A 9 -41.21 11.58 -45.53
C VAL A 9 -40.46 10.71 -44.50
N SER A 10 -39.87 9.62 -44.99
CA SER A 10 -38.95 8.76 -44.23
C SER A 10 -37.56 9.41 -44.28
N ILE A 11 -37.02 9.83 -43.13
CA ILE A 11 -35.61 10.22 -43.01
C ILE A 11 -34.91 9.12 -42.23
N PHE A 12 -34.22 8.25 -42.96
CA PHE A 12 -33.32 7.24 -42.44
C PHE A 12 -31.97 7.92 -42.14
N CYS A 13 -31.76 8.37 -40.91
CA CYS A 13 -30.44 8.83 -40.45
C CYS A 13 -29.52 7.61 -40.27
N ILE A 14 -28.78 7.25 -41.30
CA ILE A 14 -27.68 6.30 -41.22
C ILE A 14 -26.55 6.96 -40.41
N THR A 15 -26.41 6.62 -39.15
CA THR A 15 -25.17 6.90 -38.41
C THR A 15 -24.14 5.85 -38.79
N VAL A 16 -23.20 6.22 -39.67
CA VAL A 16 -22.02 5.42 -39.94
C VAL A 16 -21.14 5.45 -38.69
N HIS A 17 -21.27 4.46 -37.81
CA HIS A 17 -20.27 4.21 -36.78
C HIS A 17 -19.07 3.51 -37.43
N ALA A 18 -18.04 4.29 -37.77
CA ALA A 18 -16.72 3.73 -38.08
C ALA A 18 -16.21 2.95 -36.86
N GLY A 19 -16.28 1.63 -36.93
CA GLY A 19 -15.74 0.73 -35.91
C GLY A 19 -14.22 0.89 -35.86
N HIS A 20 -13.72 1.46 -34.75
CA HIS A 20 -12.31 1.38 -34.44
C HIS A 20 -11.93 -0.08 -34.17
N PRO A 21 -10.80 -0.59 -34.69
CA PRO A 21 -10.35 -1.95 -34.38
C PRO A 21 -10.13 -2.07 -32.88
N ALA A 22 -10.72 -3.10 -32.27
CA ALA A 22 -10.54 -3.40 -30.85
C ALA A 22 -9.05 -3.63 -30.58
N LYS A 23 -8.47 -2.86 -29.65
CA LYS A 23 -7.08 -3.06 -29.21
C LYS A 23 -6.93 -4.51 -28.70
N PRO A 24 -5.80 -5.20 -29.00
CA PRO A 24 -5.54 -6.52 -28.46
C PRO A 24 -5.74 -6.53 -26.96
N GLN A 25 -6.64 -7.39 -26.47
CA GLN A 25 -6.81 -7.54 -25.03
C GLN A 25 -5.52 -8.11 -24.44
N PRO A 26 -5.03 -7.57 -23.31
CA PRO A 26 -3.88 -8.15 -22.62
C PRO A 26 -4.16 -9.63 -22.33
N PRO A 27 -3.13 -10.49 -22.35
CA PRO A 27 -3.30 -11.92 -22.09
C PRO A 27 -4.08 -12.11 -20.79
N LYS A 28 -5.13 -12.94 -20.83
CA LYS A 28 -5.93 -13.30 -19.66
C LYS A 28 -4.98 -13.75 -18.55
N GLN A 29 -4.91 -12.98 -17.47
CA GLN A 29 -4.06 -13.28 -16.33
C GLN A 29 -4.48 -14.64 -15.75
N THR A 30 -3.70 -15.68 -16.03
CA THR A 30 -3.81 -16.96 -15.35
C THR A 30 -3.52 -16.73 -13.87
N LYS A 31 -4.43 -17.13 -12.98
CA LYS A 31 -4.30 -16.96 -11.53
C LYS A 31 -2.93 -17.51 -11.07
N LYS A 32 -2.00 -16.61 -10.75
CA LYS A 32 -0.70 -16.95 -10.15
C LYS A 32 -0.95 -17.80 -8.90
N PRO A 33 -0.16 -18.86 -8.63
CA PRO A 33 -0.28 -19.63 -7.40
C PRO A 33 -0.32 -18.70 -6.18
N SER A 34 -1.21 -18.97 -5.24
CA SER A 34 -1.36 -18.09 -4.07
C SER A 34 -0.08 -18.12 -3.24
N SER A 35 0.52 -16.95 -2.99
CA SER A 35 1.70 -16.81 -2.12
C SER A 35 1.42 -17.43 -0.74
N PRO A 36 2.39 -18.12 -0.09
CA PRO A 36 2.26 -18.56 1.30
C PRO A 36 2.30 -17.39 2.29
N TYR A 37 2.60 -16.18 1.83
CA TYR A 37 2.64 -14.96 2.63
C TYR A 37 1.37 -14.14 2.44
N GLN A 38 0.97 -13.46 3.50
CA GLN A 38 0.03 -12.34 3.44
C GLN A 38 0.83 -11.06 3.30
N GLU A 39 0.42 -10.20 2.37
CA GLU A 39 1.03 -8.90 2.13
C GLU A 39 -0.07 -7.85 2.11
N LYS A 40 0.15 -6.71 2.76
CA LYS A 40 -0.79 -5.57 2.72
C LYS A 40 -0.12 -4.27 3.11
N PHE A 41 -0.59 -3.18 2.54
CA PHE A 41 -0.33 -1.85 3.08
C PHE A 41 -1.22 -1.60 4.29
N VAL A 42 -0.62 -1.08 5.36
CA VAL A 42 -1.30 -0.78 6.62
C VAL A 42 -1.06 0.69 6.92
N GLN A 43 -2.16 1.44 7.04
CA GLN A 43 -2.08 2.80 7.54
C GLN A 43 -2.01 2.80 9.07
N TYR A 44 -1.18 3.65 9.62
CA TYR A 44 -0.94 3.76 11.06
C TYR A 44 -0.56 5.18 11.45
N GLY A 45 -0.68 5.48 12.75
CA GLY A 45 -0.30 6.73 13.40
C GLY A 45 -0.87 7.99 12.77
N ALA A 46 -1.84 8.62 13.44
CA ALA A 46 -2.55 9.83 13.00
C ALA A 46 -2.31 11.04 13.92
N GLU A 47 -1.08 11.24 14.42
CA GLU A 47 -0.77 12.45 15.19
C GLU A 47 -0.91 13.69 14.30
N ASN A 48 -1.64 14.70 14.79
CA ASN A 48 -1.87 15.97 14.09
C ASN A 48 -2.42 15.80 12.65
N GLY A 49 -3.09 14.68 12.35
CA GLY A 49 -3.64 14.37 11.03
C GLY A 49 -2.64 13.82 10.00
N THR A 50 -1.37 13.61 10.34
CA THR A 50 -0.41 12.94 9.44
C THR A 50 -0.78 11.46 9.31
N VAL A 51 -0.95 10.92 8.11
CA VAL A 51 -1.18 9.49 7.88
C VAL A 51 0.12 8.84 7.42
N MET A 52 0.57 7.76 8.07
CA MET A 52 1.68 6.92 7.59
C MET A 52 1.17 5.63 6.96
N GLU A 53 1.91 5.06 6.00
CA GLU A 53 1.53 3.80 5.34
C GLU A 53 2.72 2.84 5.18
N GLY A 54 2.70 1.79 5.99
CA GLY A 54 3.75 0.78 6.00
C GLY A 54 3.35 -0.47 5.22
N PHE A 55 4.34 -1.29 4.88
CA PHE A 55 4.14 -2.56 4.20
C PHE A 55 4.32 -3.72 5.18
N LEU A 56 3.22 -4.44 5.44
CA LEU A 56 3.17 -5.59 6.34
C LEU A 56 3.20 -6.89 5.54
N VAL A 57 4.11 -7.79 5.93
CA VAL A 57 4.21 -9.13 5.36
C VAL A 57 4.48 -10.19 6.42
N TYR A 58 3.81 -11.33 6.32
CA TYR A 58 3.98 -12.45 7.24
C TYR A 58 3.51 -13.78 6.62
N PRO A 59 4.04 -14.94 7.05
CA PRO A 59 3.52 -16.25 6.64
C PRO A 59 2.05 -16.43 7.04
N LYS A 60 1.20 -16.97 6.16
CA LYS A 60 -0.21 -17.22 6.48
C LYS A 60 -0.40 -18.13 7.72
N SER A 61 0.52 -19.07 7.94
CA SER A 61 0.54 -19.95 9.12
C SER A 61 0.79 -19.21 10.44
N VAL A 62 1.51 -18.08 10.41
CA VAL A 62 1.71 -17.22 11.59
C VAL A 62 0.39 -16.55 12.00
N GLY A 63 -0.40 -16.08 11.03
CA GLY A 63 -1.69 -15.43 11.31
C GLY A 63 -2.71 -16.32 12.02
N GLN A 64 -2.49 -17.63 12.05
CA GLN A 64 -3.35 -18.63 12.70
C GLN A 64 -2.95 -18.93 14.15
N ARG A 65 -1.83 -18.37 14.64
CA ARG A 65 -1.26 -18.66 15.97
C ARG A 65 -1.23 -17.39 16.83
N PRO A 66 -2.22 -17.17 17.71
CA PRO A 66 -2.29 -15.98 18.57
C PRO A 66 -1.04 -15.79 19.43
N ASN A 67 -0.63 -14.52 19.61
CA ASN A 67 0.45 -14.09 20.52
C ASN A 67 1.76 -14.90 20.45
N SER A 68 2.17 -15.35 19.25
CA SER A 68 3.24 -16.34 19.11
C SER A 68 4.45 -15.87 18.30
N ALA A 69 4.24 -15.00 17.31
CA ALA A 69 5.26 -14.71 16.32
C ALA A 69 6.16 -13.54 16.74
N PRO A 70 7.49 -13.66 16.58
CA PRO A 70 8.37 -12.52 16.66
C PRO A 70 8.12 -11.57 15.48
N ALA A 71 8.34 -10.29 15.70
CA ALA A 71 8.17 -9.27 14.68
C ALA A 71 9.44 -8.42 14.51
N VAL A 72 9.66 -7.93 13.29
CA VAL A 72 10.78 -7.03 12.95
C VAL A 72 10.26 -5.83 12.18
N ILE A 73 10.66 -4.64 12.60
CA ILE A 73 10.34 -3.38 11.93
C ILE A 73 11.54 -2.93 11.11
N VAL A 74 11.32 -2.73 9.82
CA VAL A 74 12.34 -2.21 8.89
C VAL A 74 12.09 -0.71 8.75
N PHE A 75 13.02 0.10 9.25
CA PHE A 75 13.03 1.54 9.02
C PHE A 75 13.87 1.86 7.79
N HIS A 76 13.30 2.67 6.90
CA HIS A 76 13.93 3.07 5.66
C HIS A 76 15.09 4.06 5.86
N ALA A 77 15.94 4.18 4.85
CA ALA A 77 16.98 5.21 4.77
C ALA A 77 16.39 6.61 4.43
N PHE A 78 17.23 7.60 4.18
CA PHE A 78 16.79 8.98 3.91
C PHE A 78 15.87 9.14 2.68
N THR A 79 15.74 8.14 1.81
CA THR A 79 14.91 8.20 0.59
C THR A 79 13.41 8.01 0.83
N GLY A 80 12.97 7.83 2.08
CA GLY A 80 11.62 7.34 2.36
C GLY A 80 11.50 5.82 2.17
N ARG A 81 10.33 5.25 2.48
CA ARG A 81 10.05 3.81 2.28
C ARG A 81 9.99 3.49 0.78
N THR A 82 10.80 2.53 0.37
CA THR A 82 10.90 2.09 -1.04
C THR A 82 10.60 0.59 -1.18
N GLU A 83 10.64 0.09 -2.42
CA GLU A 83 10.57 -1.36 -2.67
C GLU A 83 11.76 -2.12 -2.07
N PHE A 84 12.91 -1.46 -1.87
CA PHE A 84 14.04 -2.08 -1.18
C PHE A 84 13.64 -2.52 0.25
N ASP A 85 12.97 -1.64 1.00
CA ASP A 85 12.52 -1.92 2.36
C ASP A 85 11.43 -2.99 2.37
N ASN A 86 10.51 -2.95 1.40
CA ASN A 86 9.48 -3.98 1.24
C ASN A 86 10.10 -5.35 0.96
N GLN A 87 11.16 -5.39 0.14
CA GLN A 87 11.89 -6.63 -0.15
C GLN A 87 12.60 -7.16 1.09
N LYS A 88 13.18 -6.29 1.94
CA LYS A 88 13.73 -6.71 3.23
C LYS A 88 12.66 -7.28 4.16
N ALA A 89 11.48 -6.67 4.20
CA ALA A 89 10.36 -7.23 4.95
C ALA A 89 9.94 -8.61 4.41
N ARG A 90 9.90 -8.80 3.08
CA ARG A 90 9.63 -10.11 2.46
C ARG A 90 10.68 -11.14 2.84
N ASP A 91 11.95 -10.76 2.86
CA ASP A 91 13.04 -11.66 3.23
C ASP A 91 12.95 -12.10 4.70
N LEU A 92 12.60 -11.18 5.61
CA LEU A 92 12.32 -11.48 7.01
C LEU A 92 11.10 -12.40 7.17
N ALA A 93 10.04 -12.19 6.40
CA ALA A 93 8.88 -13.09 6.43
C ALA A 93 9.22 -14.52 5.99
N LYS A 94 10.16 -14.71 5.05
CA LYS A 94 10.67 -16.05 4.68
C LYS A 94 11.35 -16.77 5.84
N LEU A 95 11.92 -16.02 6.78
CA LEU A 95 12.52 -16.55 8.01
C LEU A 95 11.49 -16.79 9.13
N GLY A 96 10.21 -16.48 8.89
CA GLY A 96 9.12 -16.72 9.83
C GLY A 96 8.69 -15.53 10.68
N TYR A 97 9.26 -14.34 10.45
CA TYR A 97 8.89 -13.13 11.19
C TYR A 97 7.60 -12.49 10.65
N VAL A 98 6.89 -11.78 11.52
CA VAL A 98 5.99 -10.71 11.09
C VAL A 98 6.85 -9.49 10.78
N ALA A 99 6.94 -9.09 9.51
CA ALA A 99 7.83 -8.02 9.10
C ALA A 99 7.05 -6.80 8.63
N PHE A 100 7.48 -5.61 9.07
CA PHE A 100 6.83 -4.35 8.76
C PHE A 100 7.82 -3.31 8.27
N ALA A 101 7.78 -2.96 6.99
CA ALA A 101 8.51 -1.81 6.48
C ALA A 101 7.73 -0.54 6.80
N ALA A 102 8.21 0.21 7.80
CA ALA A 102 7.60 1.44 8.27
C ALA A 102 7.86 2.58 7.28
N ASP A 103 6.90 3.48 7.12
CA ASP A 103 7.05 4.77 6.44
C ASP A 103 7.03 5.87 7.50
N VAL A 104 8.21 6.38 7.87
CA VAL A 104 8.32 7.42 8.89
C VAL A 104 8.18 8.83 8.32
N TYR A 105 8.11 9.00 7.00
CA TYR A 105 7.89 10.31 6.37
C TYR A 105 6.40 10.65 6.29
N GLY A 106 5.58 9.62 6.09
CA GLY A 106 4.15 9.77 5.91
C GLY A 106 3.75 9.38 4.49
N LYS A 107 2.50 8.94 4.35
CA LYS A 107 1.95 8.41 3.11
C LYS A 107 2.05 9.45 2.01
N GLY A 108 2.83 9.14 0.98
CA GLY A 108 3.01 10.00 -0.19
C GLY A 108 3.87 11.24 0.05
N VAL A 109 4.61 11.31 1.17
CA VAL A 109 5.47 12.46 1.51
C VAL A 109 6.86 12.35 0.89
N ALA A 110 7.40 11.13 0.75
CA ALA A 110 8.71 10.93 0.13
C ALA A 110 8.73 11.45 -1.31
N SER A 111 9.82 12.13 -1.68
CA SER A 111 10.03 12.68 -3.02
C SER A 111 10.89 11.77 -3.89
N ASN A 112 10.86 11.96 -5.20
CA ASN A 112 11.86 11.40 -6.12
C ASN A 112 13.13 12.24 -6.18
N ASP A 113 13.13 13.45 -5.59
CA ASP A 113 14.31 14.30 -5.46
C ASP A 113 15.10 13.98 -4.18
N THR A 114 16.40 13.80 -4.33
CA THR A 114 17.30 13.45 -3.23
C THR A 114 17.45 14.57 -2.21
N ASN A 115 17.54 15.83 -2.65
CA ASN A 115 17.72 16.98 -1.78
C ASN A 115 16.44 17.28 -0.97
N GLU A 116 15.26 17.13 -1.58
CA GLU A 116 13.98 17.26 -0.87
C GLU A 116 13.87 16.23 0.27
N ASN A 117 14.24 14.98 -0.01
CA ASN A 117 14.28 13.91 0.99
C ASN A 117 15.30 14.18 2.11
N PHE A 118 16.47 14.75 1.80
CA PHE A 118 17.40 15.24 2.82
C PHE A 118 16.77 16.32 3.70
N GLY A 119 16.00 17.25 3.12
CA GLY A 119 15.23 18.26 3.85
C GLY A 119 14.23 17.65 4.82
N ILE A 120 13.43 16.68 4.35
CA ILE A 120 12.46 15.94 5.19
C ILE A 120 13.17 15.22 6.34
N MET A 121 14.26 14.49 6.05
CA MET A 121 15.05 13.83 7.08
C MET A 121 15.62 14.83 8.09
N GLY A 122 16.15 15.96 7.62
CA GLY A 122 16.72 16.99 8.45
C GLY A 122 15.71 17.56 9.45
N GLN A 123 14.48 17.83 9.00
CA GLN A 123 13.39 18.26 9.87
C GLN A 123 13.04 17.20 10.93
N LEU A 124 12.95 15.92 10.53
CA LEU A 124 12.67 14.83 11.47
C LEU A 124 13.81 14.61 12.47
N LEU A 125 15.06 14.81 12.08
CA LEU A 125 16.22 14.74 12.98
C LEU A 125 16.29 15.93 13.93
N ALA A 126 15.90 17.13 13.50
CA ALA A 126 15.76 18.28 14.38
C ALA A 126 14.70 18.03 15.47
N GLU A 127 13.62 17.33 15.10
CA GLU A 127 12.52 16.93 15.98
C GLU A 127 12.63 15.45 16.41
N ARG A 128 13.85 15.02 16.78
CA ARG A 128 14.17 13.61 17.03
C ARG A 128 13.34 13.03 18.18
N ASP A 129 13.38 13.66 19.34
CA ASP A 129 12.73 13.16 20.58
C ASP A 129 11.23 13.45 20.63
N THR A 130 10.74 14.21 19.64
CA THR A 130 9.34 14.57 19.50
C THR A 130 8.76 13.78 18.32
N THR A 131 8.80 14.33 17.13
CA THR A 131 8.08 13.83 15.96
C THR A 131 8.64 12.51 15.48
N LEU A 132 9.96 12.39 15.30
CA LEU A 132 10.56 11.16 14.76
C LEU A 132 10.37 9.97 15.71
N GLN A 133 10.64 10.19 17.00
CA GLN A 133 10.45 9.15 18.02
C GLN A 133 8.98 8.70 18.09
N ARG A 134 8.02 9.63 18.06
CA ARG A 134 6.58 9.28 18.05
C ARG A 134 6.17 8.50 16.81
N ARG A 135 6.69 8.83 15.63
CA ARG A 135 6.46 8.05 14.40
C ARG A 135 7.04 6.64 14.48
N GLY A 136 8.24 6.50 15.07
CA GLY A 136 8.83 5.18 15.37
C GLY A 136 7.96 4.36 16.33
N ARG A 137 7.48 4.97 17.42
CA ARG A 137 6.54 4.33 18.37
C ARG A 137 5.22 3.94 17.72
N ALA A 138 4.71 4.75 16.79
CA ALA A 138 3.48 4.45 16.06
C ALA A 138 3.65 3.21 15.16
N ALA A 139 4.80 3.06 14.49
CA ALA A 139 5.12 1.84 13.75
C ALA A 139 5.21 0.62 14.68
N TRP A 140 5.87 0.77 15.83
CA TRP A 140 5.92 -0.27 16.85
C TRP A 140 4.53 -0.67 17.35
N ALA A 141 3.67 0.29 17.69
CA ALA A 141 2.32 0.04 18.14
C ALA A 141 1.46 -0.67 17.07
N ALA A 142 1.60 -0.28 15.80
CA ALA A 142 0.90 -0.92 14.69
C ALA A 142 1.22 -2.42 14.58
N VAL A 143 2.48 -2.80 14.85
CA VAL A 143 2.93 -4.20 14.84
C VAL A 143 2.57 -4.91 16.13
N ASN A 144 2.83 -4.29 17.29
CA ASN A 144 2.59 -4.87 18.61
C ASN A 144 1.10 -5.18 18.88
N ASN A 145 0.18 -4.43 18.25
CA ASN A 145 -1.26 -4.63 18.38
C ASN A 145 -1.81 -5.74 17.46
N LEU A 146 -0.97 -6.39 16.64
CA LEU A 146 -1.42 -7.51 15.82
C LEU A 146 -1.68 -8.74 16.71
N PRO A 147 -2.83 -9.42 16.59
CA PRO A 147 -3.25 -10.46 17.53
C PRO A 147 -2.36 -11.71 17.56
N PHE A 148 -1.51 -11.90 16.55
CA PHE A 148 -0.59 -13.03 16.40
C PHE A 148 0.86 -12.68 16.74
N VAL A 149 1.18 -11.41 17.01
CA VAL A 149 2.52 -10.96 17.41
C VAL A 149 2.73 -11.20 18.90
N ASN A 150 3.88 -11.74 19.27
CA ASN A 150 4.34 -11.78 20.66
C ASN A 150 4.94 -10.42 21.02
N GLY A 151 4.26 -9.64 21.85
CA GLY A 151 4.68 -8.28 22.20
C GLY A 151 6.00 -8.17 22.98
N GLN A 152 6.53 -9.27 23.49
CA GLN A 152 7.85 -9.34 24.11
C GLN A 152 8.98 -9.61 23.09
N LYS A 153 8.64 -9.78 21.81
CA LYS A 153 9.57 -10.15 20.72
C LYS A 153 9.36 -9.27 19.48
N VAL A 154 9.37 -7.96 19.69
CA VAL A 154 9.35 -6.96 18.61
C VAL A 154 10.71 -6.29 18.55
N PHE A 155 11.37 -6.38 17.39
CA PHE A 155 12.70 -5.85 17.12
C PHE A 155 12.64 -4.69 16.12
#